data_AF-U6RE08-F1
#
_entry.id   AF-U6RE08-F1
#
_cell.length_a   1.000
_cell.length_b   1.000
_cell.length_c   1.000
_cell.angle_alpha   90.00
_cell.angle_beta   90.00
_cell.angle_gamma   90.00
#
_symmetry.space_group_name_H-M   'P 1'
#
loop_
_entity.id
_entity.type
_entity.pdbx_description
1 polymer ?
#
loop_
_entity_poly.entity_id
_entity_poly.type
_entity_poly.pdbx_seq_one_letter_code
_entity_poly.pdbx_strand_id
1 'polypeptide(L)'
;MEEKVIHQATAGVFAPIAGSFVIDSLQMMIPWLIAMFCVIICDLVTGVRKSLLLHEHVRFSRAWRATMGKMVTYFSFVVMVVMIQKASCMSIRIDTYACLFICFIEGCSIISNILKPKGYNFNLAAAIGVFAKKVFSVEREELKDVITKEKEEEK
;
A
#
# COMPACT_ATOMS: atom_id res chain seq x y z
N MET A 1 7.42 9.21 50.81
CA MET A 1 8.56 8.37 50.38
C MET A 1 8.06 7.16 49.59
N GLU A 2 6.98 6.52 50.04
CA GLU A 2 6.33 5.40 49.35
C GLU A 2 5.88 5.70 47.92
N GLU A 3 5.27 6.86 47.62
CA GLU A 3 4.86 7.20 46.24
C GLU A 3 6.03 7.23 45.25
N LYS A 4 7.20 7.76 45.65
CA LYS A 4 8.39 7.78 44.79
C LYS A 4 8.93 6.37 44.52
N VAL A 5 8.82 5.48 45.49
CA VAL A 5 9.20 4.06 45.35
C VAL A 5 8.23 3.33 44.44
N ILE A 6 6.92 3.60 44.55
CA ILE A 6 5.89 3.03 43.67
C ILE A 6 6.07 3.52 42.23
N HIS A 7 6.33 4.81 42.02
CA HIS A 7 6.62 5.37 40.70
C HIS A 7 7.91 4.83 40.10
N GLN A 8 8.97 4.66 40.89
CA GLN A 8 10.23 4.11 40.42
C GLN A 8 10.14 2.60 40.15
N ALA A 9 9.34 1.86 40.92
CA ALA A 9 9.04 0.44 40.67
C ALA A 9 8.15 0.25 39.45
N THR A 10 7.09 1.06 39.28
CA THR A 10 6.24 1.02 38.08
C THR A 10 7.01 1.46 36.83
N ALA A 11 7.84 2.50 36.90
CA ALA A 11 8.72 2.88 35.80
C ALA A 11 9.77 1.78 35.49
N GLY A 12 10.32 1.13 36.50
CA GLY A 12 11.29 0.04 36.34
C GLY A 12 10.72 -1.22 35.68
N VAL A 13 9.42 -1.51 35.87
CA VAL A 13 8.74 -2.65 35.23
C VAL A 13 8.13 -2.27 33.88
N PHE A 14 7.58 -1.05 33.75
CA PHE A 14 6.91 -0.61 32.52
C PHE A 14 7.89 -0.22 31.41
N ALA A 15 9.02 0.41 31.74
CA ALA A 15 10.03 0.82 30.76
C ALA A 15 10.58 -0.34 29.89
N PRO A 16 10.97 -1.51 30.44
CA PRO A 16 11.42 -2.62 29.62
C PRO A 16 10.30 -3.24 28.79
N ILE A 17 9.06 -3.29 29.30
CA ILE A 17 7.90 -3.80 28.55
C ILE A 17 7.61 -2.89 27.37
N ALA A 18 7.50 -1.57 27.59
CA ALA A 18 7.31 -0.59 26.53
C ALA A 18 8.48 -0.58 25.53
N GLY A 19 9.72 -0.69 26.02
CA GLY A 19 10.91 -0.78 25.18
C GLY A 19 10.92 -2.01 24.28
N SER A 20 10.59 -3.18 24.83
CA SER A 20 10.48 -4.42 24.06
C SER A 20 9.36 -4.34 23.01
N PHE A 21 8.21 -3.77 23.36
CA PHE A 21 7.10 -3.55 22.44
C PHE A 21 7.51 -2.67 21.25
N VAL A 22 8.26 -1.59 21.50
CA VAL A 22 8.74 -0.69 20.44
C VAL A 22 9.77 -1.38 19.55
N ILE A 23 10.75 -2.06 20.12
CA ILE A 23 11.80 -2.77 19.36
C ILE A 23 11.19 -3.85 18.47
N ASP A 24 10.30 -4.66 19.05
CA ASP A 24 9.57 -5.69 18.33
C ASP A 24 8.72 -5.13 17.20
N SER A 25 8.03 -4.01 17.45
CA SER A 25 7.23 -3.33 16.42
C SER A 25 8.11 -2.80 15.29
N LEU A 26 9.28 -2.23 15.61
CA LEU A 26 10.26 -1.77 14.62
C LEU A 26 10.80 -2.92 13.77
N GLN A 27 11.14 -4.05 14.36
CA GLN A 27 11.62 -5.21 13.62
C GLN A 27 10.56 -5.74 12.63
N MET A 28 9.28 -5.73 13.01
CA MET A 28 8.17 -6.11 12.13
C MET A 28 7.92 -5.06 11.03
N MET A 29 8.18 -3.78 11.28
CA MET A 29 7.99 -2.70 10.29
C MET A 29 9.07 -2.69 9.19
N ILE A 30 10.34 -2.96 9.53
CA ILE A 30 11.49 -2.79 8.62
C ILE A 30 11.30 -3.48 7.25
N PRO A 31 10.91 -4.77 7.18
CA PRO A 31 10.74 -5.45 5.89
C PRO A 31 9.65 -4.81 5.03
N TRP A 32 8.55 -4.39 5.63
CA TRP A 32 7.43 -3.76 4.94
C TRP A 32 7.77 -2.35 4.45
N LEU A 33 8.52 -1.58 5.24
CA LEU A 33 9.02 -0.27 4.81
C LEU A 33 9.94 -0.38 3.58
N ILE A 34 10.83 -1.36 3.56
CA ILE A 34 11.71 -1.62 2.41
C ILE A 34 10.88 -2.03 1.19
N ALA A 35 9.93 -2.96 1.36
CA ALA A 35 9.05 -3.40 0.27
C ALA A 35 8.27 -2.23 -0.35
N MET A 36 7.63 -1.41 0.50
CA MET A 36 6.87 -0.24 0.05
C MET A 36 7.76 0.78 -0.66
N PHE A 37 8.97 1.02 -0.15
CA PHE A 37 9.93 1.92 -0.79
C PHE A 37 10.31 1.44 -2.19
N CYS A 38 10.61 0.15 -2.37
CA CYS A 38 10.92 -0.44 -3.67
C CYS A 38 9.75 -0.28 -4.67
N VAL A 39 8.52 -0.57 -4.23
CA VAL A 39 7.33 -0.47 -5.08
C VAL A 39 7.10 0.97 -5.54
N ILE A 40 7.25 1.96 -4.66
CA ILE A 40 7.11 3.38 -5.00
C ILE A 40 8.16 3.83 -6.03
N ILE A 41 9.40 3.38 -5.89
CA ILE A 41 10.46 3.67 -6.88
C ILE A 41 10.11 3.04 -8.23
N CYS A 42 9.65 1.79 -8.24
CA CYS A 42 9.23 1.13 -9.47
C CYS A 42 8.07 1.87 -10.16
N ASP A 43 7.09 2.36 -9.42
CA ASP A 43 5.98 3.17 -9.96
C ASP A 43 6.49 4.50 -10.53
N LEU A 44 7.40 5.20 -9.84
CA LEU A 44 8.01 6.43 -10.35
C LEU A 44 8.81 6.17 -11.65
N VAL A 45 9.67 5.16 -11.68
CA VAL A 45 10.51 4.83 -12.85
C VAL A 45 9.63 4.46 -14.04
N THR A 46 8.60 3.66 -13.84
CA THR A 46 7.68 3.28 -14.92
C THR A 46 6.80 4.43 -15.38
N GLY A 47 6.36 5.31 -14.46
CA GLY A 47 5.66 6.55 -14.80
C GLY A 47 6.51 7.53 -15.63
N VAL A 48 7.79 7.70 -15.27
CA VAL A 48 8.75 8.51 -16.04
C VAL A 48 9.00 7.90 -17.41
N ARG A 49 9.22 6.58 -17.48
CA ARG A 49 9.49 5.88 -18.74
C ARG A 49 8.29 5.96 -19.69
N LYS A 50 7.06 5.88 -19.17
CA LYS A 50 5.83 6.11 -19.93
C LYS A 50 5.76 7.53 -20.49
N SER A 51 6.00 8.55 -19.66
CA SER A 51 6.01 9.96 -20.11
C SER A 51 7.02 10.19 -21.24
N LEU A 52 8.20 9.59 -21.14
CA LEU A 52 9.22 9.69 -22.17
C LEU A 52 8.77 9.03 -23.49
N LEU A 53 8.16 7.84 -23.41
CA LEU A 53 7.69 7.08 -24.59
C LEU A 53 6.46 7.72 -25.27
N LEU A 54 5.60 8.40 -24.53
CA LEU A 54 4.44 9.12 -25.07
C LEU A 54 4.76 10.55 -25.53
N HIS A 55 6.03 10.99 -25.48
CA HIS A 55 6.46 12.38 -25.74
C HIS A 55 5.63 13.43 -24.98
N GLU A 56 5.07 13.05 -23.83
CA GLU A 56 4.25 13.93 -23.02
C GLU A 56 5.18 14.67 -22.05
N HIS A 57 5.13 16.01 -22.06
CA HIS A 57 5.96 16.85 -21.20
C HIS A 57 5.51 16.74 -19.74
N VAL A 58 5.92 15.68 -19.04
CA VAL A 58 5.67 15.55 -17.60
C VAL A 58 6.77 16.31 -16.86
N ARG A 59 6.35 17.34 -16.14
CA ARG A 59 7.23 18.11 -15.27
C ARG A 59 7.69 17.20 -14.12
N PHE A 60 8.96 16.77 -14.13
CA PHE A 60 9.56 15.90 -13.11
C PHE A 60 9.26 16.34 -11.65
N SER A 61 9.21 17.65 -11.40
CA SER A 61 8.82 18.23 -10.11
C SER A 61 7.41 17.84 -9.62
N ARG A 62 6.46 17.60 -10.53
CA ARG A 62 5.10 17.14 -10.19
C ARG A 62 5.10 15.66 -9.84
N ALA A 63 5.81 14.84 -10.62
CA ALA A 63 5.96 13.40 -10.36
C ALA A 63 6.59 13.16 -8.98
N TRP A 64 7.69 13.85 -8.68
CA TRP A 64 8.35 13.74 -7.38
C TRP A 64 7.43 14.11 -6.20
N ARG A 65 6.64 15.18 -6.33
CA ARG A 65 5.68 15.58 -5.27
C ARG A 65 4.62 14.50 -5.04
N ALA A 66 4.11 13.89 -6.11
CA ALA A 66 3.17 12.78 -6.00
C ALA A 66 3.80 11.56 -5.32
N THR A 67 5.06 11.23 -5.67
CA THR A 67 5.83 10.14 -5.03
C THR A 67 6.07 10.42 -3.55
N MET A 68 6.42 11.64 -3.16
CA MET A 68 6.58 12.00 -1.74
C MET A 68 5.28 11.85 -0.96
N GLY A 69 4.15 12.23 -1.55
CA GLY A 69 2.82 11.99 -0.97
C GLY A 69 2.59 10.49 -0.73
N LYS A 70 2.85 9.65 -1.73
CA LYS A 70 2.76 8.18 -1.60
C LYS A 70 3.68 7.65 -0.50
N MET A 71 4.93 8.13 -0.40
CA MET A 71 5.86 7.68 0.64
C MET A 71 5.34 7.97 2.05
N VAL A 72 4.82 9.17 2.31
CA VAL A 72 4.31 9.54 3.64
C VAL A 72 3.06 8.75 3.99
N THR A 73 2.13 8.56 3.03
CA THR A 73 0.91 7.79 3.25
C THR A 73 1.23 6.32 3.53
N TYR A 74 2.13 5.72 2.75
CA TYR A 74 2.50 4.31 2.93
C TYR A 74 3.35 4.06 4.16
N PHE A 75 4.24 4.99 4.52
CA PHE A 75 4.93 4.93 5.80
C PHE A 75 3.94 4.92 6.97
N SER A 76 3.00 5.87 6.98
CA SER A 76 1.97 5.96 8.01
C SER A 76 1.10 4.70 8.07
N PHE A 77 0.77 4.13 6.92
CA PHE A 77 -0.01 2.90 6.82
C PHE A 77 0.73 1.70 7.43
N VAL A 78 2.01 1.50 7.11
CA VAL A 78 2.83 0.40 7.66
C VAL A 78 2.91 0.52 9.19
N VAL A 79 3.18 1.71 9.72
CA VAL A 79 3.21 1.95 11.17
C VAL A 79 1.86 1.58 11.80
N MET A 80 0.76 2.05 11.22
CA MET A 80 -0.59 1.77 11.73
C MET A 80 -0.88 0.27 11.77
N VAL A 81 -0.65 -0.46 10.67
CA VAL A 81 -1.03 -1.89 10.61
C VAL A 81 -0.13 -2.73 11.51
N VAL A 82 1.17 -2.43 11.62
CA VAL A 82 2.05 -3.17 12.54
C VAL A 82 1.65 -2.94 14.00
N MET A 83 1.24 -1.71 14.35
CA MET A 83 0.70 -1.42 15.69
C MET A 83 -0.61 -2.17 15.95
N ILE A 84 -1.52 -2.23 14.98
CA ILE A 84 -2.76 -3.01 15.08
C ILE A 84 -2.45 -4.50 15.23
N GLN A 85 -1.50 -5.05 14.46
CA GLN A 85 -1.09 -6.45 14.55
C GLN A 85 -0.56 -6.78 15.96
N LYS A 86 0.30 -5.93 16.51
CA LYS A 86 0.84 -6.12 17.86
C LYS A 86 -0.23 -5.96 18.94
N ALA A 87 -1.16 -5.01 18.78
CA ALA A 87 -2.25 -4.78 19.72
C ALA A 87 -3.33 -5.88 19.69
N SER A 88 -3.58 -6.49 18.52
CA SER A 88 -4.66 -7.47 18.35
C SER A 88 -4.34 -8.81 19.01
N CYS A 89 -3.08 -9.13 19.29
CA CYS A 89 -2.63 -10.44 19.81
C CYS A 89 -3.19 -11.65 19.02
N MET A 90 -3.68 -11.43 17.80
CA MET A 90 -4.24 -12.46 16.94
C MET A 90 -3.13 -13.15 16.17
N SER A 91 -3.27 -14.45 15.94
CA SER A 91 -2.34 -15.25 15.14
C SER A 91 -2.41 -14.93 13.64
N ILE A 92 -3.43 -14.19 13.20
CA ILE A 92 -3.59 -13.73 11.83
C ILE A 92 -2.57 -12.61 11.56
N ARG A 93 -1.75 -12.76 10.52
CA ARG A 93 -0.76 -11.75 10.08
C ARG A 93 -1.39 -10.64 9.22
N ILE A 94 -2.20 -9.79 9.87
CA ILE A 94 -2.87 -8.61 9.29
C ILE A 94 -1.84 -7.69 8.60
N ASP A 95 -0.69 -7.46 9.23
CA ASP A 95 0.43 -6.69 8.67
C ASP A 95 0.85 -7.18 7.29
N THR A 96 0.98 -8.50 7.16
CA THR A 96 1.37 -9.16 5.92
C THR A 96 0.31 -8.95 4.83
N TYR A 97 -0.95 -9.30 5.11
CA TYR A 97 -2.01 -9.20 4.11
C TYR A 97 -2.29 -7.76 3.69
N ALA A 98 -2.28 -6.81 4.62
CA ALA A 98 -2.52 -5.40 4.32
C ALA A 98 -1.38 -4.81 3.47
N CYS A 99 -0.11 -5.08 3.82
CA CYS A 99 1.02 -4.57 3.05
C CYS A 99 1.09 -5.20 1.66
N LEU A 100 0.80 -6.51 1.54
CA LEU A 100 0.68 -7.19 0.24
C LEU A 100 -0.45 -6.61 -0.62
N PHE A 101 -1.58 -6.24 -0.02
CA PHE A 101 -2.70 -5.64 -0.74
C PHE A 101 -2.34 -4.28 -1.34
N ILE A 102 -1.64 -3.42 -0.58
CA ILE A 102 -1.16 -2.15 -1.12
C ILE A 102 -0.10 -2.38 -2.20
N CYS A 103 0.84 -3.32 -1.99
CA CYS A 103 1.82 -3.69 -3.01
C CYS A 103 1.14 -4.18 -4.30
N PHE A 104 0.01 -4.89 -4.19
CA PHE A 104 -0.78 -5.33 -5.33
C PHE A 104 -1.43 -4.17 -6.10
N ILE A 105 -2.05 -3.21 -5.39
CA ILE A 105 -2.65 -2.01 -6.00
C ILE A 105 -1.59 -1.21 -6.77
N GLU A 106 -0.43 -0.97 -6.16
CA GLU A 106 0.66 -0.26 -6.82
C GLU A 106 1.31 -1.10 -7.93
N GLY A 107 1.41 -2.42 -7.75
CA GLY A 107 1.82 -3.35 -8.81
C GLY A 107 0.93 -3.23 -10.05
N CYS A 108 -0.38 -3.07 -9.86
CA CYS A 108 -1.31 -2.82 -10.96
C CYS A 108 -1.09 -1.45 -11.61
N SER A 109 -0.74 -0.41 -10.84
CA SER A 109 -0.34 0.92 -11.38
C SER A 109 0.91 0.81 -12.26
N ILE A 110 1.94 0.09 -11.79
CA ILE A 110 3.20 -0.17 -12.52
C ILE A 110 2.91 -0.89 -13.84
N ILE A 111 2.13 -1.97 -13.79
CA ILE A 111 1.72 -2.75 -14.97
C ILE A 111 0.95 -1.85 -15.95
N SER A 112 -0.01 -1.05 -15.47
CA SER A 112 -0.76 -0.10 -16.28
C SER A 112 0.15 0.94 -16.97
N ASN A 113 1.16 1.44 -16.26
CA ASN A 113 2.13 2.37 -16.83
C ASN A 113 3.04 1.73 -17.89
N ILE A 114 3.36 0.44 -17.76
CA ILE A 114 4.13 -0.32 -18.77
C ILE A 114 3.29 -0.66 -20.00
N LEU A 115 1.99 -0.97 -19.84
CA LEU A 115 1.10 -1.42 -20.92
C LEU A 115 0.49 -0.29 -21.74
N LYS A 116 0.28 0.90 -21.15
CA LYS A 116 -0.20 2.10 -21.87
C LYS A 116 0.61 2.45 -23.13
N PRO A 117 1.96 2.51 -23.12
CA PRO A 117 2.74 2.78 -24.33
C PRO A 117 2.67 1.65 -25.38
N LYS A 118 2.12 0.47 -25.05
CA LYS A 118 1.86 -0.64 -25.99
C LYS A 118 0.41 -0.67 -26.49
N GLY A 119 -0.42 0.32 -26.15
CA GLY A 119 -1.82 0.41 -26.58
C GLY A 119 -2.83 -0.37 -25.73
N TYR A 120 -2.40 -0.96 -24.61
CA TYR A 120 -3.31 -1.70 -23.71
C TYR A 120 -3.68 -0.84 -22.50
N ASN A 121 -4.98 -0.56 -22.33
CA ASN A 121 -5.49 0.12 -21.14
C ASN A 121 -5.76 -0.89 -20.01
N PHE A 122 -4.84 -0.97 -19.05
CA PHE A 122 -5.05 -1.76 -17.85
C PHE A 122 -5.99 -1.01 -16.90
N ASN A 123 -7.24 -1.46 -16.80
CA ASN A 123 -8.21 -0.88 -15.88
C ASN A 123 -8.05 -1.54 -14.50
N LEU A 124 -7.63 -0.76 -13.50
CA LEU A 124 -7.44 -1.21 -12.13
C LEU A 124 -8.73 -1.84 -11.56
N ALA A 125 -9.90 -1.31 -11.94
CA ALA A 125 -11.20 -1.85 -11.55
C ALA A 125 -11.43 -3.25 -12.14
N ALA A 126 -10.99 -3.50 -13.38
CA ALA A 126 -11.08 -4.82 -14.00
C ALA A 126 -10.10 -5.81 -13.38
N ALA A 127 -8.89 -5.39 -13.01
CA ALA A 127 -7.92 -6.23 -12.31
C ALA A 127 -8.41 -6.64 -10.91
N ILE A 128 -8.96 -5.68 -10.15
CA ILE A 128 -9.61 -5.94 -8.85
C ILE A 128 -10.83 -6.83 -9.04
N GLY A 129 -11.66 -6.59 -10.07
CA GLY A 129 -12.82 -7.42 -10.39
C GLY A 129 -12.47 -8.87 -10.74
N VAL A 130 -11.40 -9.10 -11.50
CA VAL A 130 -10.90 -10.46 -11.81
C VAL A 130 -10.33 -11.13 -10.57
N PHE A 131 -9.61 -10.39 -9.73
CA PHE A 131 -9.07 -10.93 -8.47
C PHE A 131 -10.19 -11.27 -7.49
N ALA A 132 -11.17 -10.39 -7.33
CA ALA A 132 -12.37 -10.61 -6.52
C ALA A 132 -13.17 -11.80 -7.04
N LYS A 133 -13.37 -11.92 -8.36
CA LYS A 133 -14.04 -13.06 -8.98
C LYS A 133 -13.32 -14.39 -8.70
N LYS A 134 -11.99 -14.38 -8.73
CA LYS A 134 -11.16 -15.58 -8.47
C LYS A 134 -11.15 -15.97 -6.98
N VAL A 135 -11.18 -14.99 -6.07
CA VAL A 135 -11.19 -15.23 -4.62
C VAL A 135 -12.59 -15.58 -4.11
N PHE A 136 -13.63 -14.95 -4.63
CA PHE A 136 -15.01 -15.13 -4.16
C PHE A 136 -15.83 -16.17 -4.95
N SER A 137 -15.30 -16.77 -6.01
CA SER A 137 -16.05 -17.73 -6.87
C SER A 137 -17.45 -17.24 -7.29
N VAL A 138 -17.63 -15.92 -7.46
CA VAL A 138 -18.94 -15.34 -7.75
C VAL A 138 -19.34 -15.68 -9.19
N GLU A 139 -20.47 -16.38 -9.29
CA GLU A 139 -21.13 -16.72 -10.55
C GLU A 139 -21.53 -15.47 -11.34
N ARG A 140 -21.56 -15.59 -12.67
CA ARG A 140 -21.47 -14.50 -13.65
C ARG A 140 -22.61 -13.47 -13.63
N GLU A 141 -23.66 -13.64 -12.83
CA GLU A 141 -24.93 -12.91 -13.03
C GLU A 141 -24.97 -11.50 -12.42
N GLU A 142 -24.17 -11.16 -11.42
CA GLU A 142 -24.26 -9.86 -10.73
C GLU A 142 -23.36 -8.74 -11.32
N LEU A 143 -22.61 -9.01 -12.40
CA LEU A 143 -21.63 -8.08 -12.98
C LEU A 143 -22.21 -7.10 -14.02
N LYS A 144 -23.51 -7.13 -14.30
CA LYS A 144 -24.13 -6.23 -15.31
C LYS A 144 -24.22 -4.77 -14.85
N ASP A 145 -24.19 -4.49 -13.55
CA ASP A 145 -24.39 -3.13 -13.03
C ASP A 145 -23.09 -2.34 -12.79
N VAL A 146 -21.91 -2.94 -12.97
CA VAL A 146 -20.62 -2.31 -12.60
C VAL A 146 -19.82 -1.80 -13.81
N ILE A 147 -20.24 -2.09 -15.04
CA ILE A 147 -19.55 -1.63 -16.26
C ILE A 147 -20.53 -0.84 -17.13
N THR A 148 -20.72 0.44 -16.79
CA THR A 148 -21.24 1.42 -17.73
C THR A 148 -20.20 1.64 -18.82
N LYS A 149 -20.47 1.14 -20.03
CA LYS A 149 -19.78 1.59 -21.24
C LYS A 149 -20.13 3.06 -21.46
N GLU A 150 -19.12 3.94 -21.48
CA GLU A 150 -19.28 5.21 -22.20
C GLU A 150 -19.56 4.85 -23.66
N LYS A 151 -20.76 5.18 -24.13
CA LYS A 151 -21.06 5.15 -25.56
C LYS A 151 -20.35 6.36 -26.18
N GLU A 152 -19.44 6.08 -27.11
CA GLU A 152 -19.07 7.03 -28.15
C GLU A 152 -20.36 7.47 -28.87
N GLU A 153 -20.69 8.75 -28.81
CA GLU A 153 -21.55 9.38 -29.81
C GLU A 153 -20.65 10.23 -30.73
N GLU A 154 -20.30 9.63 -31.85
CA GLU A 154 -19.78 10.28 -33.04
C GLU A 154 -20.96 10.94 -33.80
N LYS A 155 -21.06 12.27 -33.74
CA LYS A 155 -21.27 13.23 -34.86
C LYS A 155 -21.77 14.58 -34.40
#